data_AF-A0A7W1A3Q1-F1
#
_entry.id   AF-A0A7W1A3Q1-F1
#
_cell.length_a   1.000
_cell.length_b   1.000
_cell.length_c   1.000
_cell.angle_alpha   90.00
_cell.angle_beta   90.00
_cell.angle_gamma   90.00
#
_symmetry.space_group_name_H-M   'P 1'
#
loop_
_entity.id
_entity.type
_entity.pdbx_description
1 polymer ?
#
loop_
_entity_poly.entity_id
_entity_poly.type
_entity_poly.pdbx_seq_one_letter_code
_entity_poly.pdbx_strand_id
1 'polypeptide(L)'
;MSTSMFRSGFYKYMIQGYVDRTQGDELAAQVMSDVDTAGDVEALRRRVIQQSLAIEELASVVAVMSRMLIEAGQIDAKVLEYRVDAALDERRAPPEAPVGTCVLCGRERPGSAISRTAFGAVCSGGCPAR
;
A
#
# COMPACT_ATOMS: atom_id res chain seq x y z
N MET A 1 -40.41 -3.17 -57.65
CA MET A 1 -40.20 -1.78 -57.21
C MET A 1 -40.62 -1.71 -55.74
N SER A 2 -39.73 -2.07 -54.81
CA SER A 2 -38.79 -1.20 -54.07
C SER A 2 -39.43 -0.51 -52.86
N THR A 3 -39.56 -1.26 -51.76
CA THR A 3 -40.00 -0.79 -50.43
C THR A 3 -39.02 -1.22 -49.34
N SER A 4 -37.72 -0.94 -49.51
CA SER A 4 -36.69 -1.35 -48.52
C SER A 4 -35.79 -0.22 -48.00
N MET A 5 -35.97 1.04 -48.40
CA MET A 5 -35.00 2.10 -48.04
C MET A 5 -35.29 2.91 -46.77
N PHE A 6 -36.46 2.81 -46.13
CA PHE A 6 -36.80 3.67 -44.98
C PHE A 6 -36.48 3.09 -43.58
N ARG A 7 -36.01 1.84 -43.49
CA ARG A 7 -35.73 1.20 -42.18
C ARG A 7 -34.33 1.48 -41.62
N SER A 8 -33.40 2.05 -42.39
CA SER A 8 -31.99 2.20 -41.95
C SER A 8 -31.74 3.38 -40.99
N GLY A 9 -32.51 4.48 -41.12
CA GLY A 9 -32.30 5.68 -40.31
C GLY A 9 -32.73 5.52 -38.84
N PHE A 10 -33.86 4.86 -38.58
CA PHE A 10 -34.43 4.73 -37.23
C PHE A 10 -33.57 3.92 -36.27
N TYR A 11 -32.92 2.84 -36.75
CA TYR A 11 -32.02 2.05 -35.91
C TYR A 11 -30.75 2.82 -35.52
N LYS A 12 -30.25 3.69 -36.41
CA LYS A 12 -29.05 4.49 -36.13
C LYS A 12 -29.29 5.51 -35.00
N TYR A 13 -30.43 6.19 -34.99
CA TYR A 13 -30.79 7.13 -33.91
C TYR A 13 -31.06 6.45 -32.57
N MET A 14 -31.68 5.26 -32.57
CA MET A 14 -31.88 4.52 -31.32
C MET A 14 -30.56 3.98 -30.76
N ILE A 15 -29.67 3.42 -31.59
CA ILE A 15 -28.38 2.91 -31.12
C ILE A 15 -27.51 4.04 -30.56
N GLN A 16 -27.52 5.21 -31.18
CA GLN A 16 -26.71 6.35 -30.73
C GLN A 16 -27.22 6.93 -29.39
N GLY A 17 -28.55 7.01 -29.18
CA GLY A 17 -29.12 7.41 -27.89
C GLY A 17 -28.95 6.38 -26.77
N TYR A 18 -28.77 5.09 -27.10
CA TYR A 18 -28.40 4.06 -26.11
C TYR A 18 -26.93 4.16 -25.70
N VAL A 19 -26.03 4.42 -26.65
CA VAL A 19 -24.58 4.59 -26.37
C VAL A 19 -24.32 5.82 -25.50
N ASP A 20 -25.00 6.94 -25.76
CA ASP A 20 -24.86 8.16 -24.92
C ASP A 20 -25.39 7.96 -23.49
N ARG A 21 -26.43 7.12 -23.30
CA ARG A 21 -26.94 6.78 -21.95
C ARG A 21 -26.02 5.85 -21.21
N THR A 22 -25.49 4.81 -21.86
CA THR A 22 -24.54 3.89 -21.21
C THR A 22 -23.25 4.60 -20.84
N GLN A 23 -22.79 5.55 -21.64
CA GLN A 23 -21.59 6.34 -21.35
C GLN A 23 -21.82 7.35 -20.22
N GLY A 24 -23.03 7.91 -20.11
CA GLY A 24 -23.45 8.73 -18.98
C GLY A 24 -23.54 7.96 -17.65
N ASP A 25 -24.08 6.74 -17.68
CA ASP A 25 -24.18 5.87 -16.51
C ASP A 25 -22.80 5.38 -16.03
N GLU A 26 -21.88 5.10 -16.96
CA GLU A 26 -20.51 4.68 -16.66
C GLU A 26 -19.67 5.83 -16.06
N LEU A 27 -19.83 7.06 -16.57
CA LEU A 27 -19.23 8.25 -15.96
C LEU A 27 -19.80 8.54 -14.57
N ALA A 28 -21.11 8.37 -14.38
CA ALA A 28 -21.74 8.57 -13.07
C ALA A 28 -21.23 7.54 -12.04
N ALA A 29 -21.08 6.28 -12.43
CA ALA A 29 -20.49 5.25 -11.58
C ALA A 29 -19.03 5.55 -11.23
N GLN A 30 -18.25 6.07 -12.18
CA GLN A 30 -16.85 6.43 -11.95
C GLN A 30 -16.71 7.66 -11.03
N VAL A 31 -17.54 8.69 -11.21
CA VAL A 31 -17.58 9.85 -10.31
C VAL A 31 -18.03 9.46 -8.91
N MET A 32 -18.99 8.53 -8.77
CA MET A 32 -19.37 8.01 -7.45
C MET A 32 -18.24 7.23 -6.77
N SER A 33 -17.51 6.40 -7.52
CA SER A 33 -16.32 5.70 -7.01
C SER A 33 -15.22 6.68 -6.58
N ASP A 34 -15.00 7.75 -7.35
CA ASP A 34 -14.00 8.76 -7.00
C ASP A 34 -14.41 9.56 -5.75
N VAL A 35 -15.70 9.83 -5.57
CA VAL A 35 -16.24 10.45 -4.34
C VAL A 35 -16.08 9.53 -3.12
N ASP A 36 -16.25 8.22 -3.28
CA ASP A 36 -15.99 7.25 -2.21
C ASP A 36 -14.51 7.23 -1.83
N THR A 37 -13.59 7.27 -2.82
CA THR A 37 -12.14 7.36 -2.52
C THR A 37 -11.76 8.69 -1.84
N ALA A 38 -12.42 9.80 -2.18
CA ALA A 38 -12.21 11.07 -1.50
C ALA A 38 -12.68 11.02 -0.03
N GLY A 39 -13.78 10.33 0.26
CA GLY A 39 -14.24 10.04 1.61
C GLY A 39 -13.21 9.22 2.42
N ASP A 40 -12.62 8.21 1.78
CA ASP A 40 -11.58 7.36 2.39
C ASP A 40 -10.28 8.12 2.67
N VAL A 41 -9.86 9.00 1.76
CA VAL A 41 -8.67 9.86 1.96
C VAL A 41 -8.87 10.81 3.14
N GLU A 42 -10.05 11.42 3.27
CA GLU A 42 -10.33 12.33 4.38
C GLU A 42 -10.47 11.57 5.72
N ALA A 43 -10.98 10.33 5.69
CA ALA A 43 -10.97 9.45 6.86
C ALA A 43 -9.53 9.06 7.25
N LEU A 44 -8.68 8.75 6.28
CA LEU A 44 -7.27 8.43 6.51
C LEU A 44 -6.51 9.63 7.09
N ARG A 45 -6.75 10.83 6.56
CA ARG A 45 -6.18 12.09 7.05
C ARG A 45 -6.53 12.33 8.52
N ARG A 46 -7.81 12.13 8.89
CA ARG A 46 -8.24 12.23 10.29
C ARG A 46 -7.53 11.22 11.19
N ARG A 47 -7.34 9.98 10.74
CA ARG A 47 -6.58 8.97 11.50
C ARG A 47 -5.12 9.37 11.66
N VAL A 48 -4.47 9.89 10.62
CA VAL A 48 -3.08 10.36 10.68
C VAL A 48 -2.94 11.49 11.71
N ILE A 49 -3.86 12.45 11.72
CA ILE A 49 -3.86 13.55 12.71
C ILE A 49 -4.07 13.02 14.13
N GLN A 50 -5.00 12.08 14.33
CA GLN A 50 -5.21 11.46 15.64
C GLN A 50 -3.98 10.69 16.12
N GLN A 51 -3.34 9.95 15.21
CA GLN A 51 -2.12 9.21 15.52
C GLN A 51 -0.94 10.13 15.81
N SER A 52 -0.80 11.26 15.11
CA SER A 52 0.28 12.22 15.39
C SER A 52 0.12 12.84 16.78
N LEU A 53 -1.10 13.20 17.19
CA LEU A 53 -1.36 13.70 18.54
C LEU A 53 -1.05 12.66 19.62
N ALA A 54 -1.44 11.40 19.40
CA ALA A 54 -1.12 10.32 20.33
C ALA A 54 0.40 10.07 20.44
N ILE A 55 1.14 10.22 19.34
CA ILE A 55 2.61 10.13 19.33
C ILE A 55 3.24 11.27 20.15
N GLU A 56 2.72 12.50 20.01
CA GLU A 56 3.21 13.64 20.80
C GLU A 56 2.98 13.45 22.31
N GLU A 57 1.80 12.96 22.70
CA GLU A 57 1.50 12.65 24.09
C GLU A 57 2.44 11.58 24.65
N LEU A 58 2.63 10.47 23.92
CA LEU A 58 3.56 9.41 24.31
C LEU A 58 5.01 9.92 24.39
N ALA A 59 5.43 10.78 23.47
CA ALA A 59 6.77 11.38 23.49
C ALA A 59 7.00 12.21 24.76
N SER A 60 5.98 12.95 25.21
CA SER A 60 6.06 13.73 26.45
C SER A 60 6.24 12.85 27.70
N VAL A 61 5.51 11.73 27.76
CA VAL A 61 5.62 10.78 28.88
C VAL A 61 7.00 10.12 28.90
N VAL A 62 7.49 9.68 27.73
CA VAL A 62 8.82 9.09 27.61
C VAL A 62 9.92 10.08 28.01
N ALA A 63 9.78 11.36 27.65
CA ALA A 63 10.73 12.41 28.04
C ALA A 63 10.77 12.64 29.57
N VAL A 64 9.62 12.58 30.24
CA VAL A 64 9.59 12.67 31.71
C VAL A 64 10.20 11.43 32.35
N MET A 65 9.88 10.22 31.86
CA MET A 65 10.45 8.98 32.38
C MET A 65 11.96 8.90 32.18
N SER A 66 12.47 9.29 31.00
CA SER A 66 13.91 9.29 30.74
C SER A 66 14.65 10.22 31.69
N ARG A 67 14.09 11.41 31.94
CA ARG A 67 14.65 12.36 32.91
C ARG A 67 14.67 11.80 34.33
N MET A 68 13.57 11.19 34.80
CA MET A 68 13.52 10.55 36.12
C MET A 68 14.56 9.43 36.27
N LEU A 69 14.77 8.62 35.22
CA LEU A 69 15.75 7.53 35.24
C LEU A 69 17.20 8.03 35.25
N ILE A 70 17.47 9.16 34.57
CA ILE A 70 18.77 9.85 34.61
C ILE A 70 19.00 10.45 36.00
N GLU A 71 18.02 11.15 36.57
CA GLU A 71 18.10 11.75 37.91
C GLU A 71 18.27 10.69 39.02
N ALA A 72 17.65 9.51 38.86
CA ALA A 72 17.82 8.38 39.75
C ALA A 72 19.17 7.64 39.58
N GLY A 73 20.00 8.04 38.61
CA GLY A 73 21.28 7.40 38.30
C GLY A 73 21.16 5.96 37.78
N GLN A 74 19.96 5.54 37.37
CA GLN A 74 19.69 4.19 36.86
C GLN A 74 20.14 4.04 35.40
N ILE A 75 20.20 5.14 34.66
CA ILE A 75 20.56 5.16 33.25
C ILE A 75 21.58 6.28 33.02
N ASP A 76 22.72 5.92 32.44
CA ASP A 76 23.66 6.90 31.89
C ASP A 76 23.05 7.54 30.65
N ALA A 77 22.91 8.87 30.65
CA ALA A 77 22.35 9.64 29.56
C ALA A 77 23.04 9.34 28.21
N LYS A 78 24.36 9.09 28.21
CA LYS A 78 25.10 8.74 26.99
C LYS A 78 24.72 7.38 26.42
N VAL A 79 24.43 6.41 27.30
CA VAL A 79 23.99 5.07 26.88
C VAL A 79 22.57 5.13 26.32
N LEU A 80 21.71 5.98 26.89
CA LEU A 80 20.36 6.20 26.37
C LEU A 80 20.40 6.83 24.97
N GLU A 81 21.16 7.91 24.79
CA GLU A 81 21.34 8.59 23.51
C GLU A 81 21.85 7.62 22.42
N TYR A 82 22.91 6.87 22.72
CA TYR A 82 23.44 5.83 21.83
C TYR A 82 22.38 4.77 21.46
N ARG A 83 21.56 4.31 22.42
CA ARG A 83 20.52 3.31 22.15
C ARG A 83 19.37 3.87 21.33
N VAL A 84 19.00 5.13 21.52
CA VAL A 84 17.97 5.79 20.70
C VAL A 84 18.47 5.92 19.27
N ASP A 85 19.70 6.38 19.08
CA ASP A 85 20.30 6.53 17.75
C ASP A 85 20.42 5.18 17.04
N ALA A 86 20.91 4.14 17.72
CA ALA A 86 20.97 2.79 17.17
C ALA A 86 19.58 2.26 16.74
N ALA A 87 18.56 2.48 17.56
CA ALA A 87 17.20 2.06 17.23
C ALA A 87 16.58 2.85 16.07
N LEU A 88 16.94 4.14 15.92
CA LEU A 88 16.53 4.96 14.78
C LEU A 88 17.22 4.51 13.50
N ASP A 89 18.49 4.14 13.57
CA ASP A 89 19.26 3.61 12.44
C ASP A 89 18.73 2.24 11.99
N GLU A 90 18.39 1.34 12.93
CA GLU A 90 17.73 0.06 12.60
C GLU A 90 16.39 0.25 11.88
N ARG A 91 15.61 1.29 12.25
CA ARG A 91 14.35 1.61 11.57
C ARG A 91 14.53 2.24 10.18
N ARG A 92 15.64 2.97 9.98
CA ARG A 92 15.99 3.59 8.70
C ARG A 92 16.65 2.60 7.74
N ALA A 93 17.23 1.52 8.27
CA ALA A 93 17.75 0.45 7.45
C ALA A 93 16.63 -0.08 6.54
N PRO A 94 16.87 -0.20 5.22
CA PRO A 94 15.88 -0.79 4.33
C PRO A 94 15.55 -2.19 4.86
N PRO A 95 14.27 -2.60 4.84
CA PRO A 95 13.90 -3.94 5.29
C PRO A 95 14.74 -4.94 4.50
N GLU A 96 15.50 -5.77 5.20
CA GLU A 96 16.28 -6.82 4.57
C GLU A 96 15.33 -7.62 3.67
N ALA A 97 15.61 -7.64 2.37
CA ALA A 97 14.77 -8.35 1.44
C ALA A 97 14.71 -9.81 1.88
N PRO A 98 13.52 -10.36 2.19
CA PRO A 98 13.42 -11.67 2.81
C PRO A 98 14.07 -12.70 1.90
N VAL A 99 15.10 -13.41 2.36
CA VAL A 99 15.72 -14.48 1.59
C VAL A 99 14.83 -15.72 1.73
N GLY A 100 14.51 -16.36 0.61
CA GLY A 100 13.79 -17.62 0.61
C GLY A 100 14.55 -18.70 -0.16
N THR A 101 14.21 -19.96 0.10
CA THR A 101 14.78 -21.09 -0.65
C THR A 101 13.86 -21.43 -1.82
N CYS A 102 14.39 -21.44 -3.04
CA CYS A 102 13.64 -21.88 -4.21
C CYS A 102 13.52 -23.41 -4.22
N VAL A 103 12.31 -23.94 -4.21
CA VAL A 103 12.02 -25.39 -4.21
C VAL A 103 12.60 -26.10 -5.45
N LEU A 104 12.71 -25.40 -6.58
CA LEU A 104 13.18 -26.00 -7.84
C LEU A 104 14.70 -26.25 -7.89
N CYS A 105 15.53 -25.47 -7.19
CA CYS A 105 16.98 -25.66 -7.18
C CYS A 105 17.64 -25.66 -5.80
N GLY A 106 16.85 -25.55 -4.72
CA GLY A 106 17.35 -25.55 -3.35
C GLY A 106 18.27 -24.37 -3.01
N ARG A 107 18.29 -23.32 -3.83
CA ARG A 107 19.16 -22.14 -3.61
C ARG A 107 18.40 -21.02 -2.93
N GLU A 108 19.10 -20.31 -2.07
CA GLU A 108 18.65 -19.07 -1.49
C GLU A 108 18.60 -17.97 -2.56
N ARG A 109 17.47 -17.24 -2.59
CA ARG A 109 17.22 -16.14 -3.50
C ARG A 109 16.60 -14.98 -2.72
N PRO A 110 16.83 -13.73 -3.15
CA PRO A 110 16.10 -12.59 -2.60
C PRO A 110 14.61 -12.80 -2.83
N GLY A 111 13.78 -12.38 -1.89
CA GLY A 111 12.33 -12.64 -1.91
C GLY A 111 11.63 -12.05 -3.12
N SER A 112 12.17 -10.97 -3.70
CA SER A 112 11.71 -10.42 -4.98
C SER A 112 11.86 -11.40 -6.15
N ALA A 113 12.78 -12.36 -6.07
CA ALA A 113 13.01 -13.41 -7.06
C ALA A 113 12.27 -14.72 -6.73
N ILE A 114 11.39 -14.72 -5.73
CA ILE A 114 10.64 -15.89 -5.27
C ILE A 114 9.14 -15.58 -5.31
N SER A 115 8.39 -16.41 -6.03
CA SER A 115 6.94 -16.43 -6.05
C SER A 115 6.41 -17.58 -5.18
N ARG A 116 5.42 -17.32 -4.33
CA ARG A 116 4.73 -18.36 -3.55
C ARG A 116 3.61 -18.96 -4.39
N THR A 117 3.68 -20.27 -4.63
CA THR A 117 2.65 -21.05 -5.32
C THR A 117 2.08 -22.12 -4.39
N ALA A 118 1.02 -22.82 -4.83
CA ALA A 118 0.45 -23.96 -4.10
C ALA A 118 1.48 -25.09 -3.84
N PHE A 119 2.56 -25.15 -4.63
CA PHE A 119 3.63 -26.14 -4.51
C PHE A 119 4.84 -25.64 -3.70
N GLY A 120 4.75 -24.43 -3.14
CA GLY A 120 5.82 -23.79 -2.37
C GLY A 120 6.48 -22.61 -3.10
N ALA A 121 7.62 -22.18 -2.57
CA ALA A 121 8.40 -21.04 -3.05
C ALA A 121 9.18 -21.39 -4.33
N VAL A 122 8.82 -20.80 -5.47
CA VAL A 122 9.47 -21.02 -6.78
C VAL A 122 10.14 -19.74 -7.27
N CYS A 123 11.25 -19.86 -8.01
CA CYS A 123 12.04 -18.71 -8.43
C CYS A 123 11.62 -18.18 -9.80
N SER A 124 11.46 -16.85 -9.92
CA SER A 124 10.81 -16.17 -11.07
C SER A 124 11.66 -16.08 -12.34
N GLY A 125 12.95 -16.44 -12.29
CA GLY A 125 13.90 -16.32 -13.42
C GLY A 125 14.51 -17.65 -13.87
N GLY A 126 13.94 -18.78 -13.45
CA GLY A 126 14.54 -20.10 -13.64
C GLY A 126 15.74 -20.34 -12.73
N CYS A 127 16.17 -21.61 -12.66
CA CYS A 127 17.36 -22.00 -11.93
C CYS A 127 18.55 -22.02 -12.92
N PRO A 128 19.62 -21.24 -12.70
CA PRO A 128 20.78 -21.28 -13.57
C PRO A 128 21.38 -22.68 -13.53
N ALA A 129 21.60 -23.26 -14.71
CA ALA A 129 22.31 -24.52 -14.85
C ALA A 129 23.70 -24.40 -14.23
N ARG A 130 24.14 -25.48 -13.58
CA ARG A 130 25.44 -25.58 -12.92
C ARG A 130 26.59 -25.45 -13.91
#